data_AF-A0A953M6G9-F1
#
_entry.id   AF-A0A953M6G9-F1
#
_cell.length_a   1.000
_cell.length_b   1.000
_cell.length_c   1.000
_cell.angle_alpha   90.00
_cell.angle_beta   90.00
_cell.angle_gamma   90.00
#
_symmetry.space_group_name_H-M   'P 1'
#
loop_
_entity.id
_entity.type
_entity.pdbx_description
1 polymer ?
#
loop_
_entity_poly.entity_id
_entity_poly.type
_entity_poly.pdbx_seq_one_letter_code
_entity_poly.pdbx_strand_id
1 'polypeptide(L)'
;DQVICLECGADARSGKKRKTRVLKADKEPGERSGGITIDSTAYVFGFAVLAAIAIPIIAAVSQEAAVAAMAVGGIWYLVAFIMMIVAAFKDGDTVWGVAGICVLIPFVGGLLSFGFSFYYCIFGSERTAWKYNYWLALLSQITVYAVILSQHPQMFSPSGLFAP
;
A
#
# COMPACT_ATOMS: atom_id res chain seq x y z
N ASP A 1 -21.87 46.83 3.20
CA ASP A 1 -21.48 45.80 4.19
C ASP A 1 -22.64 45.45 5.10
N GLN A 2 -23.04 44.18 5.13
CA GLN A 2 -24.06 43.66 6.03
C GLN A 2 -23.38 43.22 7.32
N VAL A 3 -23.72 43.86 8.44
CA VAL A 3 -23.18 43.53 9.76
C VAL A 3 -24.16 42.58 10.44
N ILE A 4 -23.75 41.32 10.61
CA ILE A 4 -24.54 40.28 11.28
C ILE A 4 -23.99 40.09 12.68
N CYS A 5 -24.85 40.12 13.69
CA CYS A 5 -24.43 39.82 15.06
C CYS A 5 -24.10 38.33 15.18
N LEU A 6 -22.86 38.01 15.57
CA LEU A 6 -22.37 36.64 15.71
C LEU A 6 -23.03 35.88 16.88
N GLU A 7 -23.53 36.60 17.89
CA GLU A 7 -24.19 35.96 19.05
C GLU A 7 -25.64 35.57 18.77
N CYS A 8 -26.39 36.40 18.02
CA CYS A 8 -27.84 36.21 17.85
C CYS A 8 -28.28 35.93 16.41
N GLY A 9 -27.36 36.03 15.43
CA GLY A 9 -27.62 35.78 14.00
C GLY A 9 -28.60 36.77 13.37
N ALA A 10 -28.88 37.88 14.05
CA ALA A 10 -29.76 38.94 13.55
C ALA A 10 -28.94 39.93 12.70
N ASP A 11 -29.51 40.30 11.57
CA ASP A 11 -29.02 41.37 10.71
C ASP A 11 -29.32 42.73 11.36
N ALA A 12 -28.28 43.54 11.57
CA ALA A 12 -28.37 44.83 12.26
C ALA A 12 -29.31 45.83 11.57
N ARG A 13 -29.59 45.67 10.26
CA ARG A 13 -30.50 46.58 9.54
C ARG A 13 -31.95 46.10 9.52
N SER A 14 -32.18 44.79 9.45
CA SER A 14 -33.52 44.24 9.24
C SER A 14 -34.15 43.61 10.49
N GLY A 15 -33.37 43.34 11.54
CA GLY A 15 -33.83 42.70 12.77
C GLY A 15 -34.33 41.26 12.58
N LYS A 16 -34.29 40.74 11.34
CA LYS A 16 -34.78 39.40 11.01
C LYS A 16 -33.66 38.39 11.20
N LYS A 17 -33.93 37.36 11.99
CA LYS A 17 -33.05 36.20 12.13
C LYS A 17 -33.00 35.46 10.79
N ARG A 18 -31.87 35.49 10.11
CA ARG A 18 -31.64 34.66 8.92
C ARG A 18 -30.98 33.36 9.37
N LYS A 19 -31.50 32.22 8.90
CA LYS A 19 -30.86 30.91 9.11
C LYS A 19 -29.54 30.90 8.34
N THR A 20 -28.45 31.22 9.01
CA THR A 20 -27.11 30.98 8.51
C THR A 20 -26.82 29.49 8.72
N ARG A 21 -26.89 28.70 7.65
CA ARG A 21 -26.36 27.35 7.68
C ARG A 21 -24.85 27.53 7.61
N VAL A 22 -24.16 27.33 8.73
CA VAL A 22 -22.69 27.22 8.72
C VAL A 22 -22.40 26.01 7.84
N LEU A 23 -21.98 26.27 6.60
CA LEU A 23 -21.32 25.26 5.79
C LEU A 23 -20.07 24.92 6.58
N LYS A 24 -20.07 23.73 7.20
CA LYS A 24 -18.85 23.19 7.80
C LYS A 24 -17.82 23.23 6.69
N ALA A 25 -16.71 23.93 6.92
CA ALA A 25 -15.54 23.81 6.07
C ALA A 25 -15.29 22.32 5.85
N ASP A 26 -14.95 21.93 4.62
CA ASP A 26 -14.54 20.58 4.32
C ASP A 26 -13.54 20.17 5.40
N LYS A 27 -13.86 19.10 6.13
CA LYS A 27 -12.96 18.59 7.16
C LYS A 27 -11.66 18.29 6.44
N GLU A 28 -10.63 19.06 6.72
CA GLU A 28 -9.27 18.65 6.39
C GLU A 28 -9.10 17.24 6.95
N PRO A 29 -8.66 16.26 6.13
CA PRO A 29 -8.49 14.89 6.58
C PRO A 29 -7.51 14.93 7.74
N GLY A 30 -8.02 14.65 8.95
CA GLY A 30 -7.29 14.85 10.18
C GLY A 30 -5.89 14.27 10.10
N GLU A 31 -4.89 15.12 10.28
CA GLU A 31 -3.51 14.73 10.50
C GLU A 31 -3.46 13.80 11.71
N ARG A 32 -3.46 12.49 11.44
CA ARG A 32 -3.18 11.49 12.47
C ARG A 32 -1.70 11.49 12.75
N SER A 33 -1.37 11.92 13.96
CA SER A 33 -0.09 11.78 14.65
C SER A 33 0.64 10.49 14.28
N GLY A 34 1.70 10.64 13.49
CA GLY A 34 2.57 9.56 13.02
C GLY A 34 3.55 10.07 11.97
N GLY A 35 3.96 11.33 12.09
CA GLY A 35 4.91 11.97 11.19
C GLY A 35 6.32 11.51 11.53
N ILE A 36 6.80 10.48 10.85
CA ILE A 36 8.24 10.31 10.68
C ILE A 36 8.66 11.40 9.68
N THR A 37 8.91 12.61 10.17
CA THR A 37 9.56 13.70 9.42
C THR A 37 11.07 13.51 9.52
N ILE A 38 11.53 12.40 8.97
CA ILE A 38 12.87 12.28 8.39
C ILE A 38 12.59 12.15 6.90
N ASP A 39 13.56 12.42 6.03
CA ASP A 39 13.51 12.24 4.57
C ASP A 39 13.22 10.77 4.17
N SER A 40 12.05 10.29 4.56
CA SER A 40 11.71 8.88 4.80
C SER A 40 11.59 8.11 3.49
N THR A 41 11.31 8.82 2.40
CA THR A 41 11.30 8.30 1.05
C THR A 41 12.66 7.72 0.66
N ALA A 42 13.76 8.42 0.95
CA ALA A 42 15.10 7.96 0.59
C ALA A 42 15.51 6.72 1.40
N TYR A 43 15.17 6.69 2.69
CA TYR A 43 15.44 5.53 3.56
C TYR A 43 14.59 4.31 3.20
N VAL A 44 13.29 4.50 2.97
CA VAL A 44 12.38 3.43 2.54
C VAL A 44 12.82 2.90 1.19
N PHE A 45 13.19 3.77 0.25
CA PHE A 45 13.70 3.36 -1.05
C PHE A 45 15.03 2.62 -0.95
N GLY A 46 16.01 3.16 -0.21
CA GLY A 46 17.31 2.53 -0.02
C GLY A 46 17.20 1.16 0.65
N PHE A 47 16.39 1.05 1.70
CA PHE A 47 16.10 -0.23 2.35
C PHE A 47 15.39 -1.21 1.39
N ALA A 48 14.39 -0.75 0.63
CA ALA A 48 13.70 -1.59 -0.34
C ALA A 48 14.63 -2.10 -1.45
N VAL A 49 15.55 -1.27 -1.95
CA VAL A 49 16.54 -1.69 -2.95
C VAL A 49 17.50 -2.73 -2.35
N LEU A 50 18.00 -2.49 -1.15
CA LEU A 50 18.88 -3.45 -0.47
C LEU A 50 18.18 -4.78 -0.21
N ALA A 51 16.93 -4.75 0.27
CA ALA A 51 16.12 -5.95 0.49
C ALA A 51 15.84 -6.70 -0.81
N ALA A 52 15.52 -5.99 -1.90
CA ALA A 52 15.25 -6.59 -3.21
C ALA A 52 16.47 -7.31 -3.81
N ILE A 53 17.69 -6.93 -3.41
CA ILE A 53 18.93 -7.58 -3.83
C ILE A 53 19.32 -8.70 -2.85
N ALA A 54 19.25 -8.43 -1.54
CA ALA A 54 19.70 -9.36 -0.51
C ALA A 54 18.84 -10.62 -0.44
N ILE A 55 17.51 -10.49 -0.54
CA ILE A 55 16.58 -11.62 -0.41
C ILE A 55 16.82 -12.68 -1.51
N PRO A 56 16.92 -12.33 -2.82
CA PRO A 56 17.28 -13.30 -3.85
C PRO A 56 18.67 -13.92 -3.69
N ILE A 57 19.66 -13.16 -3.21
CA ILE A 57 21.00 -13.70 -2.94
C ILE A 57 20.95 -14.75 -1.83
N ILE A 58 20.21 -14.48 -0.75
CA ILE A 58 20.00 -15.45 0.34
C ILE A 58 19.32 -16.71 -0.19
N ALA A 59 18.34 -16.56 -1.09
CA ALA A 59 17.65 -17.69 -1.70
C ALA A 59 18.59 -18.59 -2.53
N ALA A 60 19.75 -18.09 -2.97
CA ALA A 60 20.71 -18.84 -3.77
C ALA A 60 21.75 -19.62 -2.96
N VAL A 61 21.77 -19.47 -1.62
CA VAL A 61 22.82 -20.05 -0.76
C VAL A 61 22.55 -21.52 -0.44
N SER A 62 21.32 -21.85 -0.05
CA SER A 62 20.91 -23.20 0.32
C SER A 62 19.40 -23.38 0.19
N GLN A 63 18.93 -24.63 0.21
CA GLN A 63 17.51 -24.93 0.12
C GLN A 63 16.72 -24.40 1.34
N GLU A 64 17.30 -24.46 2.55
CA GLU A 64 16.67 -23.89 3.75
C GLU A 64 16.59 -22.36 3.66
N ALA A 65 17.65 -21.73 3.15
CA ALA A 65 17.70 -20.29 2.94
C ALA A 65 16.70 -19.83 1.86
N ALA A 66 16.47 -20.64 0.82
CA ALA A 66 15.44 -20.40 -0.18
C ALA A 66 14.03 -20.37 0.40
N VAL A 67 13.68 -21.33 1.27
CA VAL A 67 12.38 -21.35 1.95
C VAL A 67 12.22 -20.12 2.86
N ALA A 68 13.27 -19.76 3.61
CA ALA A 68 13.26 -18.56 4.44
C ALA A 68 13.09 -17.28 3.60
N ALA A 69 13.80 -17.17 2.47
CA ALA A 69 13.69 -16.05 1.55
C ALA A 69 12.30 -15.92 0.93
N MET A 70 11.65 -17.04 0.58
CA MET A 70 10.26 -17.04 0.12
C MET A 70 9.31 -16.50 1.18
N ALA A 71 9.44 -16.94 2.44
CA ALA A 71 8.60 -16.50 3.53
C ALA A 71 8.80 -15.00 3.83
N VAL A 72 10.05 -14.56 3.97
CA VAL A 72 10.39 -13.16 4.25
C VAL A 72 9.98 -12.24 3.10
N GLY A 73 10.31 -12.62 1.86
CA GLY A 73 9.90 -11.87 0.66
C GLY A 73 8.38 -11.84 0.49
N GLY A 74 7.69 -12.92 0.84
CA GLY A 74 6.23 -13.01 0.80
C GLY A 74 5.56 -12.10 1.83
N ILE A 75 6.07 -12.07 3.06
CA ILE A 75 5.61 -11.16 4.11
C ILE A 75 5.88 -9.71 3.70
N TRP A 76 7.06 -9.41 3.17
CA TRP A 76 7.40 -8.05 2.73
C TRP A 76 6.48 -7.58 1.58
N TYR A 77 6.22 -8.45 0.59
CA TYR A 77 5.27 -8.17 -0.48
C TYR A 77 3.85 -7.95 0.05
N LEU A 78 3.39 -8.78 0.99
CA LEU A 78 2.07 -8.63 1.61
C LEU A 78 1.95 -7.29 2.37
N VAL A 79 2.97 -6.91 3.13
CA VAL A 79 3.00 -5.61 3.84
C VAL A 79 2.99 -4.46 2.83
N ALA A 80 3.77 -4.54 1.76
CA ALA A 80 3.77 -3.54 0.69
C ALA A 80 2.40 -3.41 0.01
N PHE A 81 1.73 -4.54 -0.23
CA PHE A 81 0.40 -4.58 -0.80
C PHE A 81 -0.65 -3.94 0.14
N ILE A 82 -0.65 -4.28 1.43
CA ILE A 82 -1.54 -3.67 2.42
C ILE A 82 -1.31 -2.15 2.51
N MET A 83 -0.06 -1.70 2.48
CA MET A 83 0.24 -0.27 2.46
C MET A 83 -0.37 0.45 1.25
N MET A 84 -0.39 -0.18 0.08
CA MET A 84 -1.06 0.36 -1.12
C MET A 84 -2.58 0.41 -0.97
N ILE A 85 -3.20 -0.59 -0.36
CA ILE A 85 -4.64 -0.56 -0.04
C ILE A 85 -4.95 0.62 0.89
N VAL A 86 -4.16 0.78 1.95
CA VAL A 86 -4.32 1.88 2.91
C VAL A 86 -4.12 3.24 2.23
N ALA A 87 -3.19 3.33 1.27
CA ALA A 87 -3.01 4.52 0.45
C ALA A 87 -4.29 4.85 -0.33
N ALA A 88 -4.90 3.87 -0.99
CA ALA A 88 -6.13 4.07 -1.77
C ALA A 88 -7.27 4.63 -0.90
N PHE A 89 -7.43 4.14 0.32
CA PHE A 89 -8.41 4.71 1.24
C PHE A 89 -8.05 6.12 1.73
N LYS A 90 -6.75 6.40 1.93
CA LYS A 90 -6.29 7.73 2.38
C LYS A 90 -6.42 8.79 1.29
N ASP A 91 -6.26 8.39 0.04
CA ASP A 91 -6.33 9.28 -1.11
C ASP A 91 -7.78 9.48 -1.61
N GLY A 92 -8.78 8.89 -0.91
CA GLY A 92 -10.20 9.04 -1.22
C GLY A 92 -10.75 8.03 -2.25
N ASP A 93 -9.87 7.21 -2.83
CA ASP A 93 -10.16 6.19 -3.84
C ASP A 93 -10.73 4.91 -3.23
N THR A 94 -11.89 5.04 -2.58
CA THR A 94 -12.56 3.97 -1.83
C THR A 94 -12.86 2.75 -2.72
N VAL A 95 -13.19 2.96 -4.00
CA VAL A 95 -13.45 1.88 -4.97
C VAL A 95 -12.21 1.00 -5.15
N TRP A 96 -11.04 1.62 -5.31
CA TRP A 96 -9.78 0.91 -5.48
C TRP A 96 -9.30 0.28 -4.17
N GLY A 97 -9.51 0.93 -3.03
CA GLY A 97 -9.25 0.35 -1.71
C GLY A 97 -10.05 -0.94 -1.47
N VAL A 98 -11.36 -0.93 -1.78
CA VAL A 98 -12.22 -2.12 -1.68
C VAL A 98 -11.78 -3.19 -2.67
N ALA A 99 -11.47 -2.83 -3.91
CA ALA A 99 -10.95 -3.76 -4.90
C ALA A 99 -9.66 -4.46 -4.40
N GLY A 100 -8.76 -3.72 -3.76
CA GLY A 100 -7.55 -4.25 -3.14
C GLY A 100 -7.82 -5.20 -1.98
N ILE A 101 -8.85 -4.96 -1.14
CA ILE A 101 -9.25 -5.90 -0.08
C ILE A 101 -9.80 -7.19 -0.67
N CYS A 102 -10.63 -7.10 -1.71
CA CYS A 102 -11.21 -8.26 -2.40
C CYS A 102 -10.15 -9.22 -2.97
N VAL A 103 -8.90 -8.77 -3.14
CA VAL A 103 -7.75 -9.60 -3.54
C VAL A 103 -7.37 -10.65 -2.51
N LEU A 104 -7.59 -10.36 -1.23
CA LEU A 104 -7.28 -11.31 -0.16
C LEU A 104 -8.23 -12.53 -0.17
N ILE A 105 -9.29 -12.48 -0.99
CA ILE A 105 -10.23 -13.58 -1.18
C ILE A 105 -9.70 -14.48 -2.33
N PRO A 106 -9.29 -15.74 -2.06
CA PRO A 106 -8.56 -16.59 -3.00
C PRO A 106 -9.21 -16.81 -4.37
N PHE A 107 -10.55 -16.79 -4.44
CA PHE A 107 -11.31 -17.07 -5.67
C PHE A 107 -11.57 -15.84 -6.55
N VAL A 108 -11.40 -14.64 -6.00
CA VAL A 108 -11.71 -13.36 -6.67
C VAL A 108 -10.44 -12.57 -6.99
N GLY A 109 -9.33 -12.89 -6.30
CA GLY A 109 -8.18 -12.01 -6.22
C GLY A 109 -7.22 -11.97 -7.39
N GLY A 110 -7.14 -12.99 -8.25
CA GLY A 110 -6.09 -13.04 -9.29
C GLY A 110 -6.18 -11.90 -10.32
N LEU A 111 -7.34 -11.72 -10.95
CA LEU A 111 -7.55 -10.71 -11.99
C LEU A 111 -7.71 -9.29 -11.42
N LEU A 112 -8.43 -9.18 -10.30
CA LEU A 112 -8.65 -7.90 -9.63
C LEU A 112 -7.37 -7.38 -8.95
N SER A 113 -6.45 -8.26 -8.53
CA SER A 113 -5.16 -7.85 -7.99
C SER A 113 -4.26 -7.26 -9.06
N PHE A 114 -4.25 -7.85 -10.25
CA PHE A 114 -3.46 -7.31 -11.35
C PHE A 114 -4.03 -5.96 -11.78
N GLY A 115 -5.35 -5.83 -11.91
CA GLY A 115 -6.02 -4.57 -12.21
C GLY A 115 -5.77 -3.47 -11.17
N PHE A 116 -5.94 -3.78 -9.88
CA PHE A 116 -5.65 -2.86 -8.78
C PHE A 116 -4.18 -2.43 -8.77
N SER A 117 -3.27 -3.39 -8.82
CA SER A 117 -1.83 -3.12 -8.75
C SER A 117 -1.35 -2.33 -9.96
N PHE A 118 -1.84 -2.65 -11.15
CA PHE A 118 -1.43 -1.97 -12.37
C PHE A 118 -2.02 -0.56 -12.45
N TYR A 119 -3.30 -0.37 -12.15
CA TYR A 119 -3.91 0.96 -12.20
C TYR A 119 -3.43 1.86 -11.05
N TYR A 120 -3.54 1.37 -9.82
CA TYR A 120 -3.32 2.20 -8.63
C TYR A 120 -1.83 2.42 -8.34
N CYS A 121 -0.96 1.41 -8.57
CA CYS A 121 0.48 1.60 -8.37
C CYS A 121 1.17 2.33 -9.54
N ILE A 122 0.56 2.45 -10.72
CA ILE A 122 1.12 3.25 -11.83
C ILE A 122 0.53 4.66 -11.82
N PHE A 123 -0.80 4.78 -11.86
CA PHE A 123 -1.49 6.06 -12.08
C PHE A 123 -2.12 6.64 -10.82
N GLY A 124 -2.69 5.81 -9.94
CA GLY A 124 -3.55 6.28 -8.83
C GLY A 124 -2.83 6.94 -7.64
N SER A 125 -1.71 6.38 -7.16
CA SER A 125 -1.07 6.88 -5.93
C SER A 125 -0.13 8.07 -6.18
N GLU A 126 -0.21 9.14 -5.38
CA GLU A 126 0.80 10.23 -5.42
C GLU A 126 2.05 9.88 -4.59
N ARG A 127 1.99 8.82 -3.78
CA ARG A 127 3.04 8.41 -2.84
C ARG A 127 4.11 7.56 -3.52
N THR A 128 5.07 8.21 -4.15
CA THR A 128 6.17 7.59 -4.91
C THR A 128 6.96 6.53 -4.12
N ALA A 129 7.23 6.76 -2.83
CA ALA A 129 7.97 5.81 -1.98
C ALA A 129 7.26 4.45 -1.88
N TRP A 130 5.94 4.46 -1.74
CA TRP A 130 5.14 3.25 -1.54
C TRP A 130 4.99 2.47 -2.85
N LYS A 131 4.86 3.17 -3.98
CA LYS A 131 4.92 2.58 -5.32
C LYS A 131 6.22 1.82 -5.53
N TYR A 132 7.37 2.47 -5.25
CA TYR A 132 8.66 1.82 -5.42
C TYR A 132 8.83 0.61 -4.49
N ASN A 133 8.46 0.73 -3.21
CA ASN A 133 8.52 -0.40 -2.29
C ASN A 133 7.67 -1.58 -2.77
N TYR A 134 6.45 -1.32 -3.28
CA TYR A 134 5.60 -2.36 -3.86
C TYR A 134 6.25 -3.04 -5.08
N TRP A 135 6.73 -2.27 -6.05
CA TRP A 135 7.36 -2.83 -7.26
C TRP A 135 8.65 -3.58 -6.95
N LEU A 136 9.47 -3.08 -6.02
CA LEU A 136 10.69 -3.77 -5.59
C LEU A 136 10.39 -5.06 -4.83
N ALA A 137 9.36 -5.09 -3.97
CA ALA A 137 8.94 -6.31 -3.30
C ALA A 137 8.40 -7.35 -4.29
N LEU A 138 7.62 -6.93 -5.29
CA LEU A 138 7.13 -7.81 -6.36
C LEU A 138 8.28 -8.37 -7.20
N LEU A 139 9.19 -7.51 -7.64
CA LEU A 139 10.38 -7.91 -8.40
C LEU A 139 11.24 -8.88 -7.60
N SER A 140 11.50 -8.57 -6.32
CA SER A 140 12.23 -9.46 -5.41
C SER A 140 11.60 -10.85 -5.37
N GLN A 141 10.27 -10.96 -5.27
CA GLN A 141 9.61 -12.26 -5.26
C GLN A 141 9.72 -12.99 -6.59
N ILE A 142 9.55 -12.30 -7.71
CA ILE A 142 9.76 -12.91 -9.03
C ILE A 142 11.20 -13.45 -9.14
N THR A 143 12.19 -12.69 -8.68
CA THR A 143 13.59 -13.12 -8.69
C THR A 143 13.84 -14.31 -7.75
N VAL A 144 13.28 -14.31 -6.54
CA VAL A 144 13.34 -15.47 -5.62
C VAL A 144 12.77 -16.71 -6.29
N TYR A 145 11.58 -16.63 -6.88
CA TYR A 145 10.99 -17.77 -7.58
C TYR A 145 11.86 -18.25 -8.76
N ALA A 146 12.44 -17.33 -9.52
CA ALA A 146 13.35 -17.67 -10.62
C ALA A 146 14.65 -18.36 -10.13
N VAL A 147 15.23 -17.87 -9.04
CA VAL A 147 16.40 -18.49 -8.39
C VAL A 147 16.07 -19.91 -7.92
N ILE A 148 14.93 -20.09 -7.26
CA ILE A 148 14.49 -21.38 -6.76
C ILE A 148 14.21 -22.36 -7.90
N LEU A 149 13.56 -21.90 -8.98
CA LEU A 149 13.30 -22.71 -10.17
C LEU A 149 14.60 -23.17 -10.85
N SER A 150 15.64 -22.33 -10.84
CA SER A 150 16.92 -22.63 -11.50
C SER A 150 17.87 -23.48 -10.66
N GLN A 151 17.92 -23.28 -9.35
CA GLN A 151 18.89 -23.93 -8.46
C GLN A 151 18.31 -25.08 -7.64
N HIS A 152 17.00 -25.07 -7.40
CA HIS A 152 16.31 -26.05 -6.56
C HIS A 152 14.98 -26.53 -7.18
N PRO A 153 14.98 -27.01 -8.44
CA PRO A 153 13.76 -27.41 -9.15
C PRO A 153 12.96 -28.51 -8.43
N GLN A 154 13.61 -29.31 -7.59
CA GLN A 154 12.99 -30.35 -6.78
C GLN A 154 11.90 -29.85 -5.83
N MET A 155 11.95 -28.57 -5.40
CA MET A 155 10.95 -27.96 -4.53
C MET A 155 9.58 -27.80 -5.20
N PHE A 156 9.53 -27.81 -6.54
CA PHE A 156 8.27 -27.77 -7.30
C PHE A 156 7.80 -29.14 -7.77
N SER A 157 8.57 -30.21 -7.50
CA SER A 157 8.13 -31.57 -7.82
C SER A 157 7.18 -32.09 -6.74
N PRO A 158 6.10 -32.82 -7.10
CA PRO A 158 5.18 -33.40 -6.12
C PRO A 158 5.88 -34.35 -5.13
N SER A 159 7.00 -34.94 -5.54
CA SER A 159 7.85 -35.82 -4.73
C SER A 159 8.69 -35.07 -3.68
N GLY A 160 8.94 -33.77 -3.86
CA GLY A 160 9.69 -32.94 -2.91
C GLY A 160 8.88 -32.49 -1.69
N LEU A 161 7.53 -32.52 -1.78
CA LEU A 161 6.64 -32.17 -0.66
C LEU A 161 6.48 -33.30 0.38
N PHE A 162 6.92 -34.53 0.04
CA PHE A 162 6.72 -35.74 0.84
C PHE A 162 8.03 -36.54 1.06
N ALA A 163 9.17 -36.03 0.65
CA ALA A 163 10.45 -36.65 0.97
C ALA A 163 10.85 -36.25 2.41
N PRO A 164 11.05 -37.22 3.32
CA PRO A 164 11.42 -36.96 4.71
C PRO A 164 12.82 -36.35 4.86
#